data_AF-A0A099K9Y2-F1
#
_entry.id   AF-A0A099K9Y2-F1
#
_cell.length_a   1.000
_cell.length_b   1.000
_cell.length_c   1.000
_cell.angle_alpha   90.00
_cell.angle_beta   90.00
_cell.angle_gamma   90.00
#
_symmetry.space_group_name_H-M   'P 1'
#
loop_
_entity.id
_entity.type
_entity.pdbx_description
1 polymer ?
#
loop_
_entity_poly.entity_id
_entity_poly.type
_entity_poly.pdbx_seq_one_letter_code
_entity_poly.pdbx_strand_id
1 'polypeptide(L)'
;MSKKVKAYSAGEKRVFHKLALAMVAAEIENKVIKPQTEKETGKPYKAKGGYLDIYLNSDLTVKRVWKTFQKEVQKVRSDYLKYAEAEKDDESRT
;
A
#
# COMPACT_ATOMS: atom_id res chain seq x y z
N MET A 1 17.41 -22.13 -21.12
CA MET A 1 17.74 -20.75 -21.54
C MET A 1 17.21 -19.77 -20.50
N SER A 2 18.09 -19.03 -19.81
CA SER A 2 17.66 -17.98 -18.87
C SER A 2 17.01 -16.85 -19.68
N LYS A 3 15.69 -16.69 -19.57
CA LYS A 3 14.99 -15.55 -20.16
C LYS A 3 15.50 -14.29 -19.47
N LYS A 4 16.33 -13.49 -20.14
CA LYS A 4 16.71 -12.15 -19.65
C LYS A 4 15.43 -11.33 -19.46
N VAL A 5 15.13 -11.00 -18.21
CA VAL A 5 13.98 -10.17 -17.86
C VAL A 5 14.20 -8.78 -18.47
N LYS A 6 13.21 -8.27 -19.21
CA LYS A 6 13.30 -6.92 -19.78
C LYS A 6 13.34 -5.90 -18.65
N ALA A 7 14.21 -4.90 -18.78
CA ALA A 7 14.23 -3.78 -17.86
C ALA A 7 12.90 -3.02 -17.94
N TYR A 8 12.48 -2.43 -16.81
CA TYR A 8 11.33 -1.54 -16.78
C TYR A 8 11.57 -0.32 -17.69
N SER A 9 10.55 0.03 -18.46
CA SER A 9 10.46 1.28 -19.19
C SER A 9 10.48 2.49 -18.27
N ALA A 10 10.77 3.67 -18.83
CA ALA A 10 10.70 4.92 -18.08
C ALA A 10 9.28 5.21 -17.53
N GLY A 11 8.23 4.76 -18.23
CA GLY A 11 6.85 4.86 -17.76
C GLY A 11 6.61 4.02 -16.51
N GLU A 12 7.00 2.75 -16.53
CA GLU A 12 6.88 1.84 -15.39
C GLU A 12 7.69 2.34 -14.19
N LYS A 13 8.94 2.77 -14.40
CA LYS A 13 9.78 3.36 -13.33
C LYS A 13 9.10 4.56 -12.67
N ARG A 14 8.45 5.44 -13.44
CA ARG A 14 7.70 6.58 -12.88
C ARG A 14 6.49 6.14 -12.06
N VAL A 15 5.76 5.11 -12.51
CA VAL A 15 4.65 4.54 -11.75
C VAL A 15 5.15 3.95 -10.42
N PHE A 16 6.23 3.18 -10.45
CA PHE A 16 6.84 2.63 -9.23
C PHE A 16 7.31 3.72 -8.28
N HIS A 17 7.95 4.77 -8.80
CA HIS A 17 8.38 5.90 -7.97
C HIS A 17 7.19 6.59 -7.28
N LYS A 18 6.09 6.85 -8.01
CA LYS A 18 4.86 7.42 -7.44
C LYS A 18 4.24 6.52 -6.38
N LEU A 19 4.22 5.21 -6.62
CA LEU A 19 3.72 4.24 -5.65
C LEU A 19 4.59 4.22 -4.38
N ALA A 20 5.91 4.21 -4.53
CA ALA A 20 6.85 4.23 -3.41
C ALA A 20 6.66 5.48 -2.54
N LEU A 21 6.52 6.65 -3.15
CA LEU A 21 6.22 7.89 -2.42
C LEU A 21 4.91 7.81 -1.64
N ALA A 22 3.85 7.25 -2.24
CA ALA A 22 2.57 7.06 -1.54
C ALA A 22 2.72 6.11 -0.34
N MET A 23 3.46 5.01 -0.50
CA MET A 23 3.74 4.07 0.60
C MET A 23 4.51 4.74 1.74
N VAL A 24 5.57 5.48 1.42
CA VAL A 24 6.38 6.20 2.42
C VAL A 24 5.57 7.28 3.13
N ALA A 25 4.73 8.03 2.40
CA ALA A 25 3.83 9.02 3.00
C ALA A 25 2.86 8.36 3.99
N ALA A 26 2.24 7.24 3.60
CA ALA A 26 1.36 6.46 4.47
C ALA A 26 2.08 5.91 5.71
N GLU A 27 3.33 5.45 5.55
CA GLU A 27 4.15 4.94 6.64
C GLU A 27 4.52 6.03 7.63
N ILE A 28 5.06 7.16 7.16
CA ILE A 28 5.43 8.30 8.00
C ILE A 28 4.21 8.83 8.75
N GLU A 29 3.07 8.93 8.07
CA GLU A 29 1.84 9.39 8.71
C GLU A 29 1.42 8.49 9.87
N ASN A 30 1.46 7.17 9.68
CA ASN A 30 1.05 6.21 10.71
C ASN A 30 2.08 6.00 11.82
N LYS A 31 3.38 6.01 11.51
CA LYS A 31 4.45 5.67 12.45
C LYS A 31 5.06 6.87 13.16
N VAL A 32 5.01 8.06 12.54
CA VAL A 32 5.67 9.26 13.06
C VAL A 32 4.62 10.32 13.41
N ILE A 33 3.85 10.77 12.43
CA ILE A 33 2.96 11.93 12.60
C ILE A 33 1.83 11.63 13.57
N LYS A 34 1.14 10.50 13.41
CA LYS A 34 0.05 10.12 14.29
C LYS A 34 0.48 10.00 15.75
N PRO A 35 1.51 9.18 16.12
CA PRO A 35 1.93 9.07 17.51
C PRO A 35 2.42 10.39 18.10
N GLN A 36 3.15 11.18 17.31
CA GLN A 36 3.64 12.48 17.76
C GLN A 36 2.49 13.45 18.01
N THR A 37 1.52 13.54 17.09
CA THR A 37 0.36 14.42 17.23
C THR A 37 -0.51 14.03 18.42
N GLU A 38 -0.73 12.73 18.64
CA GLU A 38 -1.50 12.23 19.78
C GLU A 38 -0.77 12.53 21.11
N LYS A 39 0.56 12.42 21.13
CA LYS A 39 1.38 12.76 22.30
C LYS A 39 1.37 14.26 22.61
N GLU A 40 1.48 15.10 21.59
CA GLU A 40 1.55 16.56 21.74
C GLU A 40 0.19 17.18 22.08
N THR A 41 -0.89 16.67 21.47
CA THR A 41 -2.23 17.26 21.61
C THR A 41 -3.12 16.58 22.64
N GLY A 42 -2.78 15.35 23.05
CA GLY A 42 -3.61 14.50 23.90
C GLY A 42 -4.93 14.06 23.24
N LYS A 43 -5.10 14.31 21.93
CA LYS A 43 -6.33 14.02 21.19
C LYS A 43 -6.06 12.97 20.11
N PRO A 44 -7.03 12.10 19.78
CA PRO A 44 -6.89 11.13 18.70
C PRO A 44 -6.55 11.82 17.37
N TYR A 45 -5.58 11.27 16.64
CA TYR A 45 -5.20 11.79 15.34
C TYR A 45 -6.35 11.63 14.33
N LYS A 46 -6.71 12.72 13.65
CA LYS A 46 -7.69 12.72 12.56
C LYS A 46 -6.97 12.96 11.25
N ALA A 47 -6.83 11.91 10.45
CA ALA A 47 -6.13 11.92 9.16
C ALA A 47 -6.83 12.72 8.03
N LYS A 48 -7.91 13.47 8.30
CA LYS A 48 -8.62 14.22 7.24
C LYS A 48 -7.69 15.32 6.71
N GLY A 49 -7.11 15.10 5.52
CA GLY A 49 -6.10 16.00 4.96
C GLY A 49 -4.68 15.73 5.47
N GLY A 50 -4.40 14.49 5.90
CA GLY A 50 -3.06 14.04 6.29
C GLY A 50 -2.03 14.09 5.14
N TYR A 51 -0.78 13.76 5.44
CA TYR A 51 0.33 13.85 4.48
C TYR A 51 0.12 12.97 3.25
N LEU A 52 -0.42 11.76 3.43
CA LEU A 52 -0.80 10.90 2.32
C LEU A 52 -1.90 11.57 1.48
N ASP A 53 -2.94 12.12 2.10
CA ASP A 53 -4.03 12.77 1.37
C ASP A 53 -3.53 13.98 0.57
N ILE A 54 -2.63 14.80 1.14
CA ILE A 54 -1.99 15.91 0.43
C ILE A 54 -1.24 15.38 -0.79
N TYR A 55 -0.44 14.33 -0.63
CA TYR A 55 0.30 13.72 -1.73
C TYR A 55 -0.61 13.13 -2.79
N LEU A 56 -1.65 12.38 -2.42
CA LEU A 56 -2.61 11.79 -3.35
C LEU A 56 -3.40 12.85 -4.13
N ASN A 57 -3.66 14.01 -3.52
CA ASN A 57 -4.37 15.10 -4.18
C ASN A 57 -3.45 15.98 -5.05
N SER A 58 -2.12 15.83 -4.94
CA SER A 58 -1.16 16.58 -5.77
C SER A 58 -1.14 16.15 -7.24
N ASP A 59 -1.48 14.90 -7.54
CA ASP A 59 -1.45 14.34 -8.90
C ASP A 59 -2.51 13.23 -9.06
N LEU A 60 -3.43 13.41 -10.01
CA LEU A 60 -4.48 12.44 -10.34
C LEU A 60 -3.92 11.06 -10.73
N THR A 61 -2.71 11.03 -11.31
CA THR A 61 -2.00 9.80 -11.64
C THR A 61 -1.61 9.04 -10.39
N VAL A 62 -1.08 9.74 -9.37
CA VAL A 62 -0.72 9.14 -8.09
C VAL A 62 -1.96 8.55 -7.44
N LYS A 63 -3.05 9.33 -7.39
CA LYS A 63 -4.35 8.89 -6.85
C LYS A 63 -4.87 7.64 -7.54
N ARG A 64 -4.79 7.59 -8.88
CA ARG A 64 -5.20 6.43 -9.68
C ARG A 64 -4.32 5.21 -9.39
N VAL A 65 -3.00 5.37 -9.41
CA VAL A 65 -2.04 4.27 -9.15
C VAL A 65 -2.25 3.72 -7.74
N TRP A 66 -2.37 4.59 -6.74
CA TRP A 66 -2.60 4.20 -5.35
C TRP A 66 -3.90 3.42 -5.17
N LYS A 67 -5.00 3.91 -5.74
CA LYS A 67 -6.31 3.22 -5.66
C LYS A 67 -6.28 1.86 -6.34
N THR A 68 -5.62 1.74 -7.49
CA THR A 68 -5.45 0.45 -8.18
C THR A 68 -4.61 -0.51 -7.33
N PHE A 69 -3.51 -0.04 -6.76
CA PHE A 69 -2.65 -0.83 -5.90
C PHE A 69 -3.40 -1.35 -4.66
N GLN A 70 -4.17 -0.49 -3.98
CA GLN A 70 -4.95 -0.89 -2.80
C GLN A 70 -5.93 -2.03 -3.11
N LYS A 71 -6.61 -1.98 -4.26
CA LYS A 71 -7.51 -3.05 -4.70
C LYS A 71 -6.76 -4.36 -4.92
N GLU A 72 -5.60 -4.30 -5.56
CA GLU A 72 -4.78 -5.50 -5.81
C GLU A 72 -4.27 -6.10 -4.50
N VAL A 73 -3.82 -5.27 -3.55
CA VAL A 73 -3.41 -5.73 -2.21
C VAL A 73 -4.56 -6.45 -1.49
N GLN A 74 -5.78 -5.91 -1.56
CA GLN A 74 -6.96 -6.56 -0.97
C GLN A 74 -7.26 -7.91 -1.63
N LYS A 75 -7.18 -7.97 -2.95
CA LYS A 75 -7.40 -9.21 -3.72
C LYS A 75 -6.36 -10.26 -3.35
N VAL A 76 -5.07 -9.92 -3.43
CA VAL A 76 -3.96 -10.82 -3.06
C VAL A 76 -4.14 -11.30 -1.62
N ARG A 77 -4.47 -10.41 -0.67
CA ARG A 77 -4.72 -10.81 0.71
C ARG A 77 -5.87 -11.82 0.82
N SER A 78 -6.97 -11.59 0.11
CA SER A 78 -8.11 -12.52 0.10
C SER A 78 -7.72 -13.88 -0.48
N ASP A 79 -6.91 -13.90 -1.53
CA ASP A 79 -6.48 -15.15 -2.17
C ASP A 79 -5.59 -15.96 -1.22
N TYR A 80 -4.64 -15.30 -0.54
CA TYR A 80 -3.80 -15.94 0.49
C TYR A 80 -4.58 -16.47 1.70
N LEU A 81 -5.63 -15.78 2.12
CA LEU A 81 -6.49 -16.29 3.21
C LEU A 81 -7.24 -17.56 2.79
N LYS A 82 -7.75 -17.62 1.55
CA LYS A 82 -8.42 -18.81 1.01
C LYS A 82 -7.46 -19.99 0.89
N TYR A 83 -6.21 -19.75 0.47
CA TYR A 83 -5.20 -20.81 0.43
C TYR A 83 -4.94 -21.38 1.82
N ALA A 84 -4.79 -20.52 2.84
CA ALA A 84 -4.58 -20.95 4.21
C ALA A 84 -5.79 -21.69 4.83
N GLU A 85 -7.01 -21.40 4.39
CA GLU A 85 -8.22 -22.16 4.78
C GLU A 85 -8.25 -23.53 4.11
N ALA A 86 -7.94 -23.60 2.82
CA ALA A 86 -7.90 -24.86 2.07
C ALA A 86 -6.81 -25.83 2.59
N GLU A 87 -5.65 -25.32 3.01
CA GLU A 87 -4.59 -26.14 3.64
C GLU A 87 -5.06 -26.78 4.95
N LYS A 88 -5.83 -26.06 5.77
CA LYS A 88 -6.37 -26.60 7.04
C LYS A 88 -7.46 -27.65 6.83
N ASP A 89 -8.26 -27.49 5.78
CA ASP A 89 -9.30 -28.47 5.42
C ASP A 89 -8.70 -29.77 4.85
N ASP A 90 -7.50 -29.71 4.27
CA ASP A 90 -6.77 -30.88 3.76
C ASP A 90 -6.05 -31.63 4.90
N GLU A 91 -5.39 -30.90 5.81
CA GLU A 91 -4.75 -31.47 7.01
C GLU A 91 -5.75 -32.09 8.01
N SER A 92 -7.01 -31.61 8.05
CA SER A 92 -8.05 -32.18 8.92
C SER A 92 -8.74 -33.41 8.33
N ARG A 93 -8.44 -33.76 7.07
CA ARG A 93 -8.94 -34.96 6.37
C ARG A 93 -7.92 -36.08 6.26
N THR A 94 -6.68 -35.85 6.69
CA THR A 94 -5.61 -36.86 6.77
C THR A 94 -5.44 -37.38 8.19
#